data_AF-E3I2J1-F1
#
_entry.id   AF-E3I2J1-F1
#
_cell.length_a   1.000
_cell.length_b   1.000
_cell.length_c   1.000
_cell.angle_alpha   90.00
_cell.angle_beta   90.00
_cell.angle_gamma   90.00
#
_symmetry.space_group_name_H-M   'P 1'
#
loop_
_entity.id
_entity.type
_entity.pdbx_description
1 polymer ?
#
loop_
_entity_poly.entity_id
_entity_poly.type
_entity_poly.pdbx_seq_one_letter_code
_entity_poly.pdbx_strand_id
1 'polypeptide(L)'
;MIEAETPTVWSPQVAEALPRDLCTDCGVSRSSDPRRCGRACQFIKPDYPKMEARVHGRTRNPQREDERFFGPYKRMARAAMKRPREGAQWTGITTRIGERLLETGAVDAVLTMVADDADRWRPKPALITRAADMAKARGMRMGYAPLLALLEPAREAGHKRIAVIGVPCQIFALRGIEQELGFERVYAIGTPCSDNTTTENFHKFLNLLSDKPETITYLEFRADYHVELRFENGKVKEIPFLLLPISKLPADFFPLTCRTCVDYTNSLSDITVGYMAGQGQQWLIVRNETGEELLRLLGDEVSLSEPGTAGKRDGPVKGFLKNTELAAGGLPMRSMPNWARPIAGWLMPKVGPRGLEFARARVEMKAVETVLHLRAKLPKRIHNMVPEHVWALVERYGLVPSLSERVSSKRHLSGDL
;
A
#
# COMPACT_ATOMS: atom_id res chain seq x y z
N MET A 1 12.44 -38.26 -21.32
CA MET A 1 11.76 -37.75 -20.12
C MET A 1 11.15 -36.42 -20.52
N ILE A 2 9.82 -36.33 -20.55
CA ILE A 2 9.14 -35.07 -20.86
C ILE A 2 9.31 -34.23 -19.60
N GLU A 3 10.18 -33.22 -19.63
CA GLU A 3 10.22 -32.20 -18.57
C GLU A 3 8.80 -31.64 -18.45
N ALA A 4 8.17 -31.81 -17.29
CA ALA A 4 6.89 -31.19 -17.03
C ALA A 4 7.09 -29.68 -17.15
N GLU A 5 6.49 -29.04 -18.16
CA GLU A 5 6.55 -27.59 -18.32
C GLU A 5 6.06 -26.93 -17.04
N THR A 6 6.93 -26.17 -16.37
CA THR A 6 6.55 -25.36 -15.22
C THR A 6 5.42 -24.42 -15.66
N PRO A 7 4.28 -24.39 -14.95
CA PRO A 7 3.17 -23.53 -15.33
C PRO A 7 3.63 -22.07 -15.34
N THR A 8 3.22 -21.34 -16.39
CA THR A 8 3.58 -19.91 -16.61
C THR A 8 3.03 -18.97 -15.55
N VAL A 9 2.06 -19.44 -14.77
CA VAL A 9 1.56 -18.85 -13.53
C VAL A 9 1.67 -19.92 -12.46
N TRP A 10 2.58 -19.71 -11.53
CA TRP A 10 2.94 -20.70 -10.52
C TRP A 10 2.76 -20.13 -9.12
N SER A 11 1.98 -20.84 -8.30
CA SER A 11 1.80 -20.52 -6.87
C SER A 11 2.28 -21.72 -6.06
N PRO A 12 3.59 -21.86 -5.77
CA PRO A 12 4.07 -22.99 -5.00
C PRO A 12 3.45 -23.01 -3.62
N GLN A 13 3.30 -24.21 -3.07
CA GLN A 13 2.97 -24.37 -1.67
C GLN A 13 4.08 -23.76 -0.82
N VAL A 14 3.69 -22.95 0.16
CA VAL A 14 4.61 -22.27 1.09
C VAL A 14 4.47 -22.87 2.48
N ALA A 15 5.54 -22.79 3.28
CA ALA A 15 5.50 -23.26 4.66
C ALA A 15 4.44 -22.53 5.50
N GLU A 16 4.04 -23.14 6.62
CA GLU A 16 3.16 -22.49 7.59
C GLU A 16 3.81 -21.24 8.18
N ALA A 17 3.00 -20.22 8.46
CA ALA A 17 3.51 -19.01 9.07
C ALA A 17 3.86 -19.26 10.53
N LEU A 18 5.09 -18.93 10.94
CA LEU A 18 5.38 -18.81 12.36
C LEU A 18 4.60 -17.62 12.95
N PRO A 19 3.84 -17.81 14.04
CA PRO A 19 3.02 -16.76 14.63
C PRO A 19 3.82 -15.51 15.01
N ARG A 20 3.23 -14.35 14.76
CA ARG A 20 3.73 -13.03 15.17
C ARG A 20 2.54 -12.19 15.62
N ASP A 21 2.74 -11.37 16.63
CA ASP A 21 1.68 -10.56 17.23
C ASP A 21 1.12 -9.50 16.26
N LEU A 22 1.99 -8.66 15.68
CA LEU A 22 1.64 -7.71 14.63
C LEU A 22 2.08 -8.24 13.26
N CYS A 23 1.22 -9.04 12.64
CA CYS A 23 1.50 -9.67 11.34
C CYS A 23 0.46 -9.31 10.28
N THR A 24 0.92 -9.02 9.06
CA THR A 24 0.09 -8.92 7.85
C THR A 24 0.41 -10.03 6.85
N ASP A 25 1.05 -11.10 7.32
CA ASP A 25 1.55 -12.24 6.54
C ASP A 25 2.24 -11.82 5.22
N CYS A 26 3.31 -11.02 5.30
CA CYS A 26 4.06 -10.63 4.10
C CYS A 26 4.85 -11.81 3.47
N GLY A 27 4.98 -12.92 4.19
CA GLY A 27 5.65 -14.16 3.75
C GLY A 27 7.01 -14.44 4.39
N VAL A 28 7.66 -13.47 5.04
CA VAL A 28 9.02 -13.67 5.63
C VAL A 28 9.03 -14.73 6.73
N SER A 29 7.97 -14.83 7.54
CA SER A 29 7.87 -15.83 8.62
C SER A 29 7.73 -17.26 8.12
N ARG A 30 7.54 -17.45 6.81
CA ARG A 30 7.43 -18.75 6.11
C ARG A 30 8.70 -19.12 5.35
N SER A 31 9.70 -18.23 5.33
CA SER A 31 10.99 -18.51 4.68
C SER A 31 11.83 -19.48 5.50
N SER A 32 12.91 -19.98 4.91
CA SER A 32 13.91 -20.84 5.56
C SER A 32 14.49 -20.26 6.86
N ASP A 33 14.51 -18.93 7.01
CA ASP A 33 14.87 -18.24 8.26
C ASP A 33 13.78 -17.26 8.71
N PRO A 34 12.80 -17.72 9.51
CA PRO A 34 11.74 -16.85 10.04
C PRO A 34 12.23 -15.76 11.01
N ARG A 35 13.49 -15.81 11.46
CA ARG A 35 14.09 -14.77 12.33
C ARG A 35 14.37 -13.49 11.57
N ARG A 36 14.40 -13.53 10.22
CA ARG A 36 14.47 -12.34 9.36
C ARG A 36 13.38 -11.31 9.69
N CYS A 37 12.22 -11.73 10.20
CA CYS A 37 11.19 -10.82 10.70
C CYS A 37 11.73 -9.79 11.70
N GLY A 38 12.67 -10.15 12.58
CA GLY A 38 13.21 -9.26 13.62
C GLY A 38 13.94 -8.02 13.09
N ARG A 39 14.43 -8.08 11.84
CA ARG A 39 15.15 -6.98 11.18
C ARG A 39 14.46 -6.42 9.93
N ALA A 40 13.49 -7.15 9.37
CA ALA A 40 12.80 -6.78 8.13
C ALA A 40 11.32 -6.41 8.34
N CYS A 41 10.74 -6.61 9.52
CA CYS A 41 9.34 -6.27 9.76
C CYS A 41 9.17 -4.80 10.15
N GLN A 42 8.38 -4.05 9.38
CA GLN A 42 8.07 -2.65 9.71
C GLN A 42 7.24 -2.48 10.98
N PHE A 43 6.59 -3.55 11.48
CA PHE A 43 5.79 -3.49 12.71
C PHE A 43 6.61 -3.84 13.98
N ILE A 44 7.94 -3.91 13.86
CA ILE A 44 8.85 -4.14 14.98
C ILE A 44 9.67 -2.88 15.28
N LYS A 45 10.55 -2.49 14.34
CA LYS A 45 11.41 -1.30 14.49
C LYS A 45 11.85 -0.80 13.11
N PRO A 46 10.98 -0.10 12.36
CA PRO A 46 11.31 0.34 11.01
C PRO A 46 12.37 1.45 11.03
N ASP A 47 13.34 1.37 10.12
CA ASP A 47 14.38 2.38 9.91
C ASP A 47 14.33 2.90 8.47
N TYR A 48 13.36 3.80 8.22
CA TYR A 48 13.16 4.40 6.90
C TYR A 48 14.38 5.18 6.41
N PRO A 49 15.05 6.03 7.21
CA PRO A 49 16.25 6.73 6.76
C PRO A 49 17.34 5.78 6.24
N LYS A 50 17.67 4.71 6.97
CA LYS A 50 18.67 3.73 6.52
C LYS A 50 18.24 2.99 5.25
N MET A 51 16.95 2.65 5.14
CA MET A 51 16.44 1.93 3.97
C MET A 51 16.33 2.84 2.74
N GLU A 52 15.94 4.10 2.91
CA GLU A 52 15.88 5.09 1.84
C GLU A 52 17.27 5.42 1.29
N ALA A 53 18.25 5.64 2.17
CA ALA A 53 19.63 5.83 1.76
C ALA A 53 20.15 4.65 0.93
N ARG A 54 19.76 3.43 1.29
CA ARG A 54 20.14 2.21 0.56
C ARG A 54 19.44 2.07 -0.78
N VAL A 55 18.12 2.29 -0.84
CA VAL A 55 17.30 2.00 -2.03
C VAL A 55 17.31 3.16 -3.03
N HIS A 56 17.42 4.40 -2.55
CA HIS A 56 17.35 5.60 -3.40
C HIS A 56 18.66 6.40 -3.42
N GLY A 57 19.68 5.97 -2.68
CA GLY A 57 20.96 6.69 -2.56
C GLY A 57 20.89 7.92 -1.64
N ARG A 58 19.73 8.21 -1.04
CA ARG A 58 19.51 9.39 -0.18
C ARG A 58 18.28 9.22 0.70
N THR A 59 18.20 10.02 1.75
CA THR A 59 17.00 10.16 2.60
C THR A 59 16.08 11.27 2.06
N ARG A 60 14.93 11.46 2.74
CA ARG A 60 14.04 12.62 2.52
C ARG A 60 14.81 13.94 2.66
N ASN A 61 14.65 14.82 1.67
CA ASN A 61 15.16 16.18 1.69
C ASN A 61 14.15 17.10 2.40
N PRO A 62 14.51 17.71 3.56
CA PRO A 62 13.60 18.57 4.31
C PRO A 62 13.19 19.84 3.53
N GLN A 63 13.97 20.25 2.52
CA GLN A 63 13.65 21.40 1.68
C GLN A 63 12.65 21.11 0.56
N ARG A 64 12.32 19.83 0.33
CA ARG A 64 11.27 19.43 -0.61
C ARG A 64 10.04 19.05 0.18
N GLU A 65 9.08 19.97 0.29
CA GLU A 65 7.88 19.80 1.12
C GLU A 65 7.22 18.43 0.91
N ASP A 66 7.03 18.01 -0.33
CA ASP A 66 6.36 16.74 -0.64
C ASP A 66 7.12 15.49 -0.16
N GLU A 67 8.44 15.53 0.01
CA GLU A 67 9.19 14.37 0.49
C GLU A 67 8.87 14.01 1.94
N ARG A 68 8.44 14.98 2.75
CA ARG A 68 7.96 14.70 4.12
C ARG A 68 6.72 13.80 4.12
N PHE A 69 5.90 13.87 3.07
CA PHE A 69 4.67 13.08 2.94
C PHE A 69 4.89 11.79 2.15
N PHE A 70 5.63 11.87 1.04
CA PHE A 70 5.64 10.82 0.02
C PHE A 70 6.97 10.06 -0.06
N GLY A 71 7.95 10.40 0.79
CA GLY A 71 9.30 9.84 0.76
C GLY A 71 10.15 10.40 -0.39
N PRO A 72 11.38 9.90 -0.57
CA PRO A 72 12.24 10.29 -1.69
C PRO A 72 11.58 10.01 -3.04
N TYR A 73 11.66 10.99 -3.94
CA TYR A 73 11.21 10.84 -5.31
C TYR A 73 12.04 11.68 -6.29
N LYS A 74 12.10 11.23 -7.55
CA LYS A 74 12.61 12.01 -8.69
C LYS A 74 11.52 12.91 -9.24
N ARG A 75 10.37 12.33 -9.62
CA ARG A 75 9.19 13.07 -10.09
C ARG A 75 7.88 12.37 -9.75
N MET A 76 6.79 13.13 -9.82
CA MET A 76 5.42 12.65 -9.69
C MET A 76 4.63 13.01 -10.94
N ALA A 77 3.68 12.15 -11.33
CA ALA A 77 2.82 12.40 -12.48
C ALA A 77 1.40 11.89 -12.23
N ARG A 78 0.40 12.56 -12.79
CA ARG A 78 -0.88 11.90 -13.10
C ARG A 78 -0.66 11.06 -14.35
N ALA A 79 -1.19 9.85 -14.35
CA ALA A 79 -0.97 8.91 -15.42
C ALA A 79 -2.21 8.09 -15.76
N ALA A 80 -2.31 7.73 -17.04
CA ALA A 80 -3.31 6.80 -17.54
C ALA A 80 -2.75 6.09 -18.78
N MET A 81 -2.99 4.78 -18.91
CA MET A 81 -2.78 4.10 -20.18
C MET A 81 -3.69 4.75 -21.24
N LYS A 82 -3.14 5.11 -22.40
CA LYS A 82 -3.90 5.65 -23.53
C LYS A 82 -4.98 4.65 -23.99
N ARG A 83 -4.69 3.34 -23.84
CA ARG A 83 -5.63 2.24 -23.99
C ARG A 83 -5.76 1.50 -22.67
N PRO A 84 -6.79 1.79 -21.85
CA PRO A 84 -7.02 1.07 -20.60
C PRO A 84 -7.10 -0.44 -20.80
N ARG A 85 -6.44 -1.20 -19.92
CA ARG A 85 -6.41 -2.66 -19.98
C ARG A 85 -7.64 -3.24 -19.30
N GLU A 86 -8.37 -4.10 -20.01
CA GLU A 86 -9.55 -4.79 -19.48
C GLU A 86 -9.23 -5.57 -18.19
N GLY A 87 -10.14 -5.49 -17.21
CA GLY A 87 -9.99 -6.10 -15.90
C GLY A 87 -9.03 -5.38 -14.93
N ALA A 88 -8.36 -4.30 -15.36
CA ALA A 88 -7.49 -3.53 -14.48
C ALA A 88 -8.28 -2.71 -13.44
N GLN A 89 -7.68 -2.51 -12.27
CA GLN A 89 -8.26 -1.68 -11.20
C GLN A 89 -8.42 -0.20 -11.62
N TRP A 90 -7.55 0.28 -12.51
CA TRP A 90 -7.61 1.60 -13.10
C TRP A 90 -7.40 1.44 -14.60
N THR A 91 -6.26 1.90 -15.13
CA THR A 91 -5.96 1.77 -16.57
C THR A 91 -4.97 0.66 -16.88
N GLY A 92 -4.34 0.05 -15.86
CA GLY A 92 -3.47 -1.12 -16.01
C GLY A 92 -1.97 -0.83 -16.08
N ILE A 93 -1.51 0.32 -15.58
CA ILE A 93 -0.08 0.69 -15.58
C ILE A 93 0.79 -0.38 -14.90
N THR A 94 0.45 -0.79 -13.68
CA THR A 94 1.24 -1.77 -12.90
C THR A 94 1.43 -3.10 -13.63
N THR A 95 0.35 -3.66 -14.17
CA THR A 95 0.41 -4.94 -14.89
C THR A 95 1.11 -4.78 -16.23
N ARG A 96 0.96 -3.64 -16.92
CA ARG A 96 1.71 -3.38 -18.15
C ARG A 96 3.21 -3.24 -17.89
N ILE A 97 3.64 -2.64 -16.78
CA ILE A 97 5.08 -2.61 -16.42
C ILE A 97 5.62 -4.04 -16.27
N GLY A 98 4.93 -4.90 -15.51
CA GLY A 98 5.33 -6.31 -15.37
C GLY A 98 5.34 -7.07 -16.70
N GLU A 99 4.36 -6.82 -17.56
CA GLU A 99 4.26 -7.40 -18.90
C GLU A 99 5.47 -6.96 -19.78
N ARG A 100 5.80 -5.67 -19.80
CA ARG A 100 6.96 -5.14 -20.54
C ARG A 100 8.28 -5.74 -20.05
N LEU A 101 8.47 -5.87 -18.74
CA LEU A 101 9.68 -6.46 -18.17
C LEU A 101 9.91 -7.91 -18.64
N LEU A 102 8.83 -8.69 -18.74
CA LEU A 102 8.88 -10.06 -19.28
C LEU A 102 9.08 -10.06 -20.81
N GLU A 103 8.35 -9.22 -21.56
CA GLU A 103 8.48 -9.09 -23.02
C GLU A 103 9.92 -8.74 -23.45
N THR A 104 10.59 -7.85 -22.71
CA THR A 104 11.95 -7.42 -23.03
C THR A 104 13.02 -8.34 -22.45
N GLY A 105 12.65 -9.38 -21.70
CA GLY A 105 13.59 -10.24 -20.98
C GLY A 105 14.42 -9.51 -19.93
N ALA A 106 13.91 -8.39 -19.40
CA ALA A 106 14.56 -7.63 -18.32
C ALA A 106 14.43 -8.36 -16.97
N VAL A 107 13.40 -9.19 -16.83
CA VAL A 107 13.21 -10.14 -15.73
C VAL A 107 12.81 -11.50 -16.28
N ASP A 108 13.09 -12.54 -15.49
CA ASP A 108 12.72 -13.93 -15.78
C ASP A 108 11.36 -14.28 -15.14
N ALA A 109 10.99 -13.57 -14.07
CA ALA A 109 9.76 -13.79 -13.34
C ALA A 109 9.24 -12.51 -12.65
N VAL A 110 7.92 -12.42 -12.52
CA VAL A 110 7.22 -11.39 -11.75
C VAL A 110 6.48 -12.04 -10.59
N LEU A 111 6.86 -11.69 -9.36
CA LEU A 111 6.13 -12.03 -8.14
C LEU A 111 5.01 -11.02 -7.94
N THR A 112 3.77 -11.49 -7.92
CA THR A 112 2.59 -10.63 -7.76
C THR A 112 1.42 -11.42 -7.13
N MET A 113 0.23 -10.84 -7.15
CA MET A 113 -1.00 -11.46 -6.69
C MET A 113 -1.93 -11.75 -7.86
N VAL A 114 -2.46 -12.96 -7.89
CA VAL A 114 -3.63 -13.34 -8.70
C VAL A 114 -4.84 -13.54 -7.78
N ALA A 115 -6.01 -13.74 -8.37
CA ALA A 115 -7.18 -14.17 -7.63
C ALA A 115 -7.02 -15.64 -7.22
N ASP A 116 -7.57 -16.01 -6.06
CA ASP A 116 -7.81 -17.41 -5.75
C ASP A 116 -8.87 -18.00 -6.69
N ASP A 117 -8.75 -19.30 -6.98
CA ASP A 117 -9.63 -19.98 -7.93
C ASP A 117 -11.09 -20.05 -7.41
N ALA A 118 -11.30 -20.05 -6.10
CA ALA A 118 -12.62 -20.08 -5.47
C ALA A 118 -13.15 -18.70 -5.07
N ASP A 119 -12.29 -17.67 -5.03
CA ASP A 119 -12.66 -16.33 -4.54
C ASP A 119 -11.85 -15.23 -5.23
N ARG A 120 -12.53 -14.44 -6.08
CA ARG A 120 -11.91 -13.35 -6.85
C ARG A 120 -11.25 -12.28 -6.00
N TRP A 121 -11.71 -12.08 -4.76
CA TRP A 121 -11.18 -11.06 -3.86
C TRP A 121 -10.02 -11.57 -3.03
N ARG A 122 -9.91 -12.89 -2.85
CA ARG A 122 -8.84 -13.50 -2.08
C ARG A 122 -7.52 -13.39 -2.83
N PRO A 123 -6.48 -12.77 -2.24
CA PRO A 123 -5.17 -12.69 -2.88
C PRO A 123 -4.45 -14.03 -2.79
N LYS A 124 -3.94 -14.51 -3.93
CA LYS A 124 -3.07 -15.68 -4.03
C LYS A 124 -1.72 -15.24 -4.62
N PRO A 125 -0.60 -15.36 -3.88
CA PRO A 125 0.73 -15.08 -4.42
C PRO A 125 1.01 -15.95 -5.65
N ALA A 126 1.60 -15.36 -6.69
CA ALA A 126 2.02 -16.09 -7.88
C ALA A 126 3.33 -15.54 -8.46
N LEU A 127 4.08 -16.45 -9.06
CA LEU A 127 5.20 -16.23 -9.97
C LEU A 127 4.67 -16.31 -11.40
N ILE A 128 4.82 -15.23 -12.16
CA ILE A 128 4.41 -15.15 -13.57
C ILE A 128 5.66 -15.02 -14.44
N THR A 129 5.82 -15.94 -15.41
CA THR A 129 7.00 -16.01 -16.29
C THR A 129 6.68 -15.72 -17.75
N ARG A 130 5.40 -15.64 -18.11
CA ARG A 130 4.94 -15.26 -19.46
C ARG A 130 4.19 -13.93 -19.42
N ALA A 131 4.60 -13.00 -20.28
CA ALA A 131 4.06 -11.64 -20.32
C ALA A 131 2.52 -11.60 -20.40
N ALA A 132 1.92 -12.38 -21.31
CA ALA A 132 0.47 -12.43 -21.49
C ALA A 132 -0.30 -12.82 -20.22
N ASP A 133 0.30 -13.62 -19.33
CA ASP A 133 -0.33 -14.06 -18.09
C ASP A 133 -0.38 -12.96 -17.02
N MET A 134 0.32 -11.83 -17.20
CA MET A 134 0.14 -10.65 -16.34
C MET A 134 -1.30 -10.12 -16.34
N ALA A 135 -2.11 -10.48 -17.35
CA ALA A 135 -3.55 -10.23 -17.35
C ALA A 135 -4.27 -10.85 -16.14
N LYS A 136 -3.82 -12.01 -15.66
CA LYS A 136 -4.40 -12.71 -14.49
C LYS A 136 -4.16 -11.97 -13.18
N ALA A 137 -3.16 -11.09 -13.14
CA ALA A 137 -2.83 -10.25 -11.98
C ALA A 137 -3.55 -8.89 -12.00
N ARG A 138 -4.50 -8.64 -12.92
CA ARG A 138 -5.26 -7.38 -12.97
C ARG A 138 -6.37 -7.32 -11.92
N GLY A 139 -6.60 -6.15 -11.34
CA GLY A 139 -7.65 -5.89 -10.34
C GLY A 139 -7.12 -5.81 -8.91
N MET A 140 -7.97 -5.34 -8.00
CA MET A 140 -7.68 -5.33 -6.56
C MET A 140 -8.06 -6.66 -5.91
N ARG A 141 -7.27 -7.07 -4.90
CA ARG A 141 -7.58 -8.18 -3.99
C ARG A 141 -7.48 -7.68 -2.57
N MET A 142 -8.30 -8.24 -1.69
CA MET A 142 -8.42 -7.82 -0.29
C MET A 142 -8.18 -9.02 0.62
N GLY A 143 -7.19 -8.92 1.47
CA GLY A 143 -6.66 -10.06 2.23
C GLY A 143 -5.17 -9.94 2.51
N TYR A 144 -4.68 -10.80 3.39
CA TYR A 144 -3.25 -11.03 3.55
C TYR A 144 -2.80 -12.14 2.63
N ALA A 145 -1.60 -12.00 2.07
CA ALA A 145 -1.02 -13.00 1.20
C ALA A 145 0.51 -12.97 1.30
N PRO A 146 1.14 -14.14 1.48
CA PRO A 146 2.57 -14.26 1.76
C PRO A 146 3.43 -14.11 0.51
N LEU A 147 3.40 -12.94 -0.14
CA LEU A 147 4.13 -12.67 -1.39
C LEU A 147 5.61 -13.06 -1.32
N LEU A 148 6.28 -12.67 -0.23
CA LEU A 148 7.72 -12.86 -0.09
C LEU A 148 8.10 -14.30 0.23
N ALA A 149 7.13 -15.17 0.54
CA ALA A 149 7.39 -16.61 0.67
C ALA A 149 7.72 -17.24 -0.69
N LEU A 150 7.44 -16.54 -1.80
CA LEU A 150 7.80 -17.00 -3.15
C LEU A 150 9.25 -16.68 -3.55
N LEU A 151 10.00 -15.90 -2.77
CA LEU A 151 11.37 -15.49 -3.13
C LEU A 151 12.34 -16.68 -3.18
N GLU A 152 12.31 -17.56 -2.17
CA GLU A 152 13.16 -18.74 -2.13
C GLU A 152 12.79 -19.76 -3.23
N PRO A 153 11.49 -20.11 -3.41
CA PRO A 153 11.06 -20.91 -4.57
C PRO A 153 11.46 -20.32 -5.93
N ALA A 154 11.36 -19.00 -6.11
CA ALA A 154 11.77 -18.35 -7.36
C ALA A 154 13.26 -18.53 -7.64
N ARG A 155 14.10 -18.36 -6.61
CA ARG A 155 15.55 -18.55 -6.70
C ARG A 155 15.91 -20.01 -6.96
N GLU A 156 15.23 -20.95 -6.29
CA GLU A 156 15.42 -22.39 -6.48
C GLU A 156 15.01 -22.85 -7.88
N ALA A 157 14.00 -22.22 -8.48
CA ALA A 157 13.62 -22.41 -9.87
C ALA A 157 14.60 -21.76 -10.87
N GLY A 158 15.69 -21.14 -10.40
CA GLY A 158 16.75 -20.59 -11.24
C GLY A 158 16.51 -19.17 -11.76
N HIS A 159 15.45 -18.49 -11.32
CA HIS A 159 15.22 -17.10 -11.70
C HIS A 159 16.26 -16.19 -11.04
N LYS A 160 16.88 -15.31 -11.83
CA LYS A 160 17.96 -14.44 -11.35
C LYS A 160 17.59 -12.98 -11.34
N ARG A 161 16.73 -12.56 -12.27
CA ARG A 161 16.24 -11.19 -12.41
C ARG A 161 14.73 -11.22 -12.19
N ILE A 162 14.25 -10.55 -11.16
CA ILE A 162 12.83 -10.61 -10.79
C ILE A 162 12.22 -9.22 -10.68
N ALA A 163 10.90 -9.15 -10.86
CA ALA A 163 10.11 -8.03 -10.38
C ALA A 163 9.20 -8.48 -9.23
N VAL A 164 8.98 -7.61 -8.26
CA VAL A 164 8.04 -7.81 -7.16
C VAL A 164 7.02 -6.68 -7.19
N ILE A 165 5.75 -7.03 -7.38
CA ILE A 165 4.63 -6.10 -7.31
C ILE A 165 3.95 -6.27 -5.96
N GLY A 166 4.08 -5.30 -5.06
CA GLY A 166 3.65 -5.45 -3.68
C GLY A 166 3.17 -4.17 -2.99
N VAL A 167 2.52 -4.35 -1.86
CA VAL A 167 2.10 -3.28 -0.96
C VAL A 167 3.25 -2.87 -0.01
N PRO A 168 3.16 -1.74 0.72
CA PRO A 168 4.26 -1.19 1.52
C PRO A 168 4.88 -2.18 2.51
N CYS A 169 4.06 -2.95 3.24
CA CYS A 169 4.57 -3.91 4.23
C CYS A 169 5.40 -5.05 3.60
N GLN A 170 5.09 -5.42 2.36
CA GLN A 170 5.85 -6.41 1.60
C GLN A 170 7.11 -5.80 1.01
N ILE A 171 7.03 -4.60 0.39
CA ILE A 171 8.21 -3.96 -0.18
C ILE A 171 9.22 -3.57 0.89
N PHE A 172 8.77 -3.07 2.05
CA PHE A 172 9.67 -2.82 3.18
C PHE A 172 10.42 -4.10 3.59
N ALA A 173 9.70 -5.20 3.76
CA ALA A 173 10.30 -6.47 4.16
C ALA A 173 11.25 -7.03 3.09
N LEU A 174 10.89 -6.90 1.80
CA LEU A 174 11.75 -7.25 0.66
C LEU A 174 13.08 -6.50 0.75
N ARG A 175 13.06 -5.16 0.85
CA ARG A 175 14.27 -4.33 0.96
C ARG A 175 15.10 -4.64 2.23
N GLY A 176 14.46 -5.15 3.27
CA GLY A 176 15.11 -5.59 4.51
C GLY A 176 15.92 -6.89 4.38
N ILE A 177 15.61 -7.73 3.40
CA ILE A 177 16.27 -9.03 3.18
C ILE A 177 16.96 -9.14 1.81
N GLU A 178 16.75 -8.17 0.92
CA GLU A 178 17.16 -8.21 -0.49
C GLU A 178 18.60 -8.66 -0.73
N GLN A 179 19.56 -8.17 0.07
CA GLN A 179 20.99 -8.45 -0.10
C GLN A 179 21.37 -9.92 0.17
N GLU A 180 20.50 -10.68 0.84
CA GLU A 180 20.73 -12.10 1.13
C GLU A 180 20.06 -13.03 0.13
N LEU A 181 19.26 -12.49 -0.79
CA LEU A 181 18.47 -13.30 -1.71
C LEU A 181 19.29 -13.80 -2.91
N GLY A 182 20.42 -13.14 -3.23
CA GLY A 182 21.29 -13.55 -4.33
C GLY A 182 20.71 -13.36 -5.74
N PHE A 183 19.67 -12.54 -5.90
CA PHE A 183 19.18 -12.12 -7.22
C PHE A 183 20.14 -11.12 -7.86
N GLU A 184 20.36 -11.25 -9.18
CA GLU A 184 21.16 -10.30 -9.97
C GLU A 184 20.45 -8.94 -10.12
N ARG A 185 19.12 -8.95 -10.17
CA ARG A 185 18.29 -7.73 -10.26
C ARG A 185 16.94 -7.94 -9.59
N VAL A 186 16.49 -6.95 -8.82
CA VAL A 186 15.15 -6.90 -8.24
C VAL A 186 14.50 -5.54 -8.56
N TYR A 187 13.41 -5.56 -9.33
CA TYR A 187 12.53 -4.40 -9.53
C TYR A 187 11.41 -4.42 -8.50
N ALA A 188 11.23 -3.37 -7.72
CA ALA A 188 10.13 -3.23 -6.76
C ALA A 188 9.07 -2.26 -7.30
N ILE A 189 7.92 -2.79 -7.72
CA ILE A 189 6.79 -1.99 -8.19
C ILE A 189 5.77 -1.90 -7.06
N GLY A 190 5.61 -0.71 -6.51
CA GLY A 190 4.74 -0.48 -5.37
C GLY A 190 3.33 -0.05 -5.76
N THR A 191 2.34 -0.46 -4.98
CA THR A 191 1.05 0.24 -4.90
C THR A 191 0.91 0.89 -3.52
N PRO A 192 0.24 2.04 -3.39
CA PRO A 192 -0.11 2.56 -2.08
C PRO A 192 -1.10 1.61 -1.40
N CYS A 193 -1.10 1.59 -0.07
CA CYS A 193 -2.05 0.81 0.70
C CYS A 193 -2.32 1.47 2.03
N SER A 194 -3.61 1.67 2.34
CA SER A 194 -4.09 1.85 3.70
C SER A 194 -5.23 0.86 3.92
N ASP A 195 -5.41 0.44 5.16
CA ASP A 195 -6.68 -0.15 5.61
C ASP A 195 -7.05 -1.47 4.91
N ASN A 196 -6.07 -2.36 4.75
CA ASN A 196 -6.33 -3.75 4.34
C ASN A 196 -7.01 -4.53 5.49
N THR A 197 -7.64 -5.66 5.16
CA THR A 197 -8.33 -6.56 6.10
C THR A 197 -8.24 -8.01 5.60
N THR A 198 -8.79 -8.96 6.34
CA THR A 198 -8.93 -10.34 5.85
C THR A 198 -10.02 -10.41 4.78
N THR A 199 -9.92 -11.37 3.88
CA THR A 199 -10.92 -11.55 2.80
C THR A 199 -12.31 -11.83 3.38
N GLU A 200 -12.39 -12.55 4.51
CA GLU A 200 -13.66 -12.85 5.20
C GLU A 200 -14.31 -11.57 5.74
N ASN A 201 -13.53 -10.68 6.34
CA ASN A 201 -14.06 -9.39 6.78
C ASN A 201 -14.44 -8.54 5.57
N PHE A 202 -13.66 -8.54 4.51
CA PHE A 202 -14.00 -7.82 3.28
C PHE A 202 -15.36 -8.27 2.71
N HIS A 203 -15.66 -9.57 2.68
CA HIS A 203 -16.98 -10.08 2.29
C HIS A 203 -18.11 -9.56 3.20
N LYS A 204 -17.89 -9.46 4.52
CA LYS A 204 -18.87 -8.81 5.43
C LYS A 204 -19.11 -7.35 5.04
N PHE A 205 -18.09 -6.63 4.57
CA PHE A 205 -18.26 -5.27 4.08
C PHE A 205 -19.06 -5.24 2.77
N LEU A 206 -18.78 -6.12 1.81
CA LEU A 206 -19.54 -6.22 0.56
C LEU A 206 -21.04 -6.48 0.82
N ASN A 207 -21.36 -7.37 1.77
CA ASN A 207 -22.73 -7.67 2.19
C ASN A 207 -23.49 -6.45 2.75
N LEU A 208 -22.78 -5.42 3.24
CA LEU A 208 -23.40 -4.18 3.69
C LEU A 208 -23.65 -3.18 2.55
N LEU A 209 -23.05 -3.39 1.38
CA LEU A 209 -23.12 -2.45 0.25
C LEU A 209 -24.13 -2.83 -0.83
N SER A 210 -24.53 -4.11 -0.89
CA SER A 210 -25.43 -4.65 -1.91
C SER A 210 -26.21 -5.85 -1.37
N ASP A 211 -27.44 -6.03 -1.87
CA ASP A 211 -28.25 -7.24 -1.61
C ASP A 211 -27.79 -8.44 -2.47
N LYS A 212 -26.93 -8.18 -3.47
CA LYS A 212 -26.27 -9.18 -4.34
C LYS A 212 -24.75 -9.00 -4.35
N PRO A 213 -24.07 -9.14 -3.20
CA PRO A 213 -22.65 -8.83 -3.04
C PRO A 213 -21.73 -9.71 -3.92
N GLU A 214 -22.14 -10.94 -4.22
CA GLU A 214 -21.43 -11.90 -5.08
C GLU A 214 -21.25 -11.40 -6.51
N THR A 215 -22.15 -10.53 -6.99
CA THR A 215 -22.08 -9.96 -8.34
C THR A 215 -21.15 -8.75 -8.45
N ILE A 216 -20.53 -8.31 -7.35
CA ILE A 216 -19.57 -7.18 -7.36
C ILE A 216 -18.25 -7.66 -7.96
N THR A 217 -17.79 -6.98 -9.00
CA THR A 217 -16.53 -7.25 -9.73
C THR A 217 -15.46 -6.21 -9.49
N TYR A 218 -15.83 -5.05 -8.94
CA TYR A 218 -14.95 -3.90 -8.76
C TYR A 218 -15.35 -3.11 -7.53
N LEU A 219 -14.36 -2.65 -6.78
CA LEU A 219 -14.52 -1.72 -5.68
C LEU A 219 -13.32 -0.77 -5.66
N GLU A 220 -13.56 0.54 -5.56
CA GLU A 220 -12.49 1.52 -5.37
C GLU A 220 -12.93 2.65 -4.44
N PHE A 221 -12.05 3.04 -3.51
CA PHE A 221 -12.24 4.22 -2.66
C PHE A 221 -11.59 5.41 -3.35
N ARG A 222 -12.38 6.16 -4.12
CA ARG A 222 -11.87 7.21 -4.99
C ARG A 222 -11.48 8.48 -4.23
N ALA A 223 -10.63 9.30 -4.86
CA ALA A 223 -10.18 10.59 -4.33
C ALA A 223 -11.26 11.69 -4.31
N ASP A 224 -12.44 11.41 -4.86
CA ASP A 224 -13.62 12.29 -4.85
C ASP A 224 -14.62 11.92 -3.75
N TYR A 225 -14.18 11.21 -2.70
CA TYR A 225 -14.98 10.83 -1.53
C TYR A 225 -16.14 9.87 -1.80
N HIS A 226 -16.07 9.11 -2.89
CA HIS A 226 -17.04 8.07 -3.24
C HIS A 226 -16.38 6.70 -3.31
N VAL A 227 -17.13 5.67 -2.92
CA VAL A 227 -16.83 4.29 -3.27
C VAL A 227 -17.54 3.96 -4.57
N GLU A 228 -16.77 3.56 -5.57
CA GLU A 228 -17.31 3.05 -6.82
C GLU A 228 -17.41 1.52 -6.75
N LEU A 229 -18.58 0.98 -7.08
CA LEU A 229 -18.83 -0.44 -7.24
C LEU A 229 -19.23 -0.71 -8.69
N ARG A 230 -18.69 -1.78 -9.27
CA ARG A 230 -19.18 -2.32 -10.54
C ARG A 230 -19.65 -3.75 -10.36
N PHE A 231 -20.65 -4.11 -11.14
CA PHE A 231 -21.31 -5.41 -11.08
C PHE A 231 -21.09 -6.19 -12.38
N GLU A 232 -21.27 -7.51 -12.35
CA GLU A 232 -21.12 -8.40 -13.51
C GLU A 232 -21.99 -8.01 -14.71
N ASN A 233 -23.17 -7.42 -14.45
CA ASN A 233 -24.08 -6.92 -15.49
C ASN A 233 -23.70 -5.53 -16.05
N GLY A 234 -22.55 -4.99 -15.67
CA GLY A 234 -22.07 -3.67 -16.09
C GLY A 234 -22.67 -2.49 -15.31
N LYS A 235 -23.57 -2.71 -14.36
CA LYS A 235 -24.10 -1.63 -13.49
C LYS A 235 -22.96 -1.01 -12.69
N VAL A 236 -23.01 0.31 -12.53
CA VAL A 236 -22.13 1.08 -11.64
C VAL A 236 -22.95 1.68 -10.50
N LYS A 237 -22.44 1.62 -9.27
CA LYS A 237 -23.02 2.26 -8.09
C LYS A 237 -21.95 3.09 -7.39
N GLU A 238 -22.25 4.35 -7.12
CA GLU A 238 -21.38 5.25 -6.38
C GLU A 238 -21.98 5.58 -5.01
N ILE A 239 -21.18 5.44 -3.96
CA ILE A 239 -21.62 5.62 -2.56
C ILE A 239 -20.72 6.68 -1.89
N PRO A 240 -21.26 7.83 -1.47
CA PRO A 240 -20.48 8.80 -0.69
C PRO A 240 -19.92 8.18 0.59
N PHE A 241 -18.67 8.49 0.96
CA PHE A 241 -18.03 7.93 2.16
C PHE A 241 -18.83 8.12 3.45
N LEU A 242 -19.52 9.25 3.61
CA LEU A 242 -20.36 9.52 4.79
C LEU A 242 -21.59 8.63 4.91
N LEU A 243 -21.99 7.97 3.81
CA LEU A 243 -23.11 7.05 3.76
C LEU A 243 -22.67 5.59 3.88
N LEU A 244 -21.36 5.32 3.93
CA LEU A 244 -20.88 3.96 4.15
C LEU A 244 -21.25 3.47 5.56
N PRO A 245 -21.71 2.22 5.69
CA PRO A 245 -22.11 1.63 6.97
C PRO A 245 -20.92 1.17 7.81
N ILE A 246 -19.84 1.96 7.89
CA ILE A 246 -18.60 1.61 8.60
C ILE A 246 -18.85 1.32 10.09
N SER A 247 -19.82 2.01 10.71
CA SER A 247 -20.19 1.77 12.11
C SER A 247 -20.81 0.39 12.37
N LYS A 248 -21.22 -0.34 11.32
CA LYS A 248 -21.73 -1.71 11.42
C LYS A 248 -20.63 -2.76 11.28
N LEU A 249 -19.41 -2.35 10.92
CA LEU A 249 -18.28 -3.26 10.80
C LEU A 249 -17.76 -3.64 12.19
N PRO A 250 -17.20 -4.85 12.35
CA PRO A 250 -16.61 -5.27 13.62
C PRO A 250 -15.41 -4.37 13.98
N ALA A 251 -15.13 -4.23 15.28
CA ALA A 251 -14.12 -3.31 15.79
C ALA A 251 -12.69 -3.62 15.29
N ASP A 252 -12.43 -4.89 14.95
CA ASP A 252 -11.19 -5.43 14.41
C ASP A 252 -11.19 -5.52 12.87
N PHE A 253 -12.21 -4.99 12.19
CA PHE A 253 -12.29 -5.00 10.73
C PHE A 253 -10.99 -4.48 10.10
N PHE A 254 -10.50 -3.34 10.57
CA PHE A 254 -9.15 -2.90 10.26
C PHE A 254 -8.22 -3.35 11.38
N PRO A 255 -7.26 -4.24 11.09
CA PRO A 255 -6.33 -4.76 12.08
C PRO A 255 -5.44 -3.63 12.63
N LEU A 256 -4.89 -3.83 13.84
CA LEU A 256 -3.96 -2.85 14.42
C LEU A 256 -2.73 -2.63 13.54
N THR A 257 -2.26 -3.65 12.83
CA THR A 257 -1.17 -3.54 11.84
C THR A 257 -1.49 -2.50 10.76
N CYS A 258 -2.62 -2.62 10.07
CA CYS A 258 -3.00 -1.66 9.05
C CYS A 258 -3.27 -0.27 9.65
N ARG A 259 -3.92 -0.16 10.81
CA ARG A 259 -4.14 1.12 11.52
C ARG A 259 -2.86 1.82 11.96
N THR A 260 -1.76 1.07 12.11
CA THR A 260 -0.46 1.58 12.59
C THR A 260 0.64 1.50 11.54
N CYS A 261 0.27 1.31 10.26
CA CYS A 261 1.22 1.34 9.16
C CYS A 261 1.78 2.77 8.98
N VAL A 262 3.10 2.86 8.83
CA VAL A 262 3.84 4.13 8.75
C VAL A 262 4.24 4.52 7.32
N ASP A 263 3.81 3.74 6.33
CA ASP A 263 4.10 3.98 4.91
C ASP A 263 2.90 3.68 4.03
N TYR A 264 2.09 4.70 3.79
CA TYR A 264 0.96 4.62 2.86
C TYR A 264 1.45 4.65 1.40
N THR A 265 2.50 5.41 1.10
CA THR A 265 2.93 5.66 -0.28
C THR A 265 3.85 4.59 -0.86
N ASN A 266 4.21 3.57 -0.10
CA ASN A 266 5.17 2.55 -0.50
C ASN A 266 6.53 3.20 -0.81
N SER A 267 7.12 3.86 0.19
CA SER A 267 8.25 4.77 0.02
C SER A 267 9.54 4.10 -0.43
N LEU A 268 9.62 2.77 -0.34
CA LEU A 268 10.80 1.97 -0.66
C LEU A 268 10.68 1.18 -1.99
N SER A 269 9.65 1.44 -2.78
CA SER A 269 9.55 0.92 -4.15
C SER A 269 10.51 1.65 -5.10
N ASP A 270 10.68 1.15 -6.32
CA ASP A 270 11.37 1.91 -7.39
C ASP A 270 10.38 2.89 -8.05
N ILE A 271 9.14 2.46 -8.21
CA ILE A 271 8.00 3.27 -8.66
C ILE A 271 6.76 2.89 -7.85
N THR A 272 6.01 3.88 -7.37
CA THR A 272 4.66 3.66 -6.83
C THR A 272 3.61 4.04 -7.87
N VAL A 273 2.68 3.12 -8.12
CA VAL A 273 1.50 3.32 -8.97
C VAL A 273 0.25 3.34 -8.09
N GLY A 274 -0.34 4.52 -7.92
CA GLY A 274 -1.48 4.76 -7.04
C GLY A 274 -2.58 5.59 -7.69
N TYR A 275 -3.38 6.29 -6.87
CA TYR A 275 -4.49 7.13 -7.35
C TYR A 275 -4.68 8.44 -6.57
N MET A 276 -4.19 8.52 -5.31
CA MET A 276 -4.57 9.60 -4.38
C MET A 276 -4.39 11.01 -4.96
N ALA A 277 -3.26 11.29 -5.61
CA ALA A 277 -3.01 12.59 -6.26
C ALA A 277 -3.38 12.64 -7.75
N GLY A 278 -4.02 11.59 -8.27
CA GLY A 278 -4.29 11.40 -9.70
C GLY A 278 -5.51 12.14 -10.23
N GLN A 279 -6.35 12.71 -9.35
CA GLN A 279 -7.56 13.48 -9.71
C GLN A 279 -8.49 12.73 -10.70
N GLY A 280 -8.81 11.47 -10.40
CA GLY A 280 -9.62 10.61 -11.29
C GLY A 280 -8.78 9.80 -12.29
N GLN A 281 -7.46 9.98 -12.29
CA GLN A 281 -6.50 9.12 -12.97
C GLN A 281 -5.58 8.41 -11.95
N GLN A 282 -4.59 7.68 -12.42
CA GLN A 282 -3.55 7.11 -11.56
C GLN A 282 -2.51 8.18 -11.19
N TRP A 283 -1.80 7.96 -10.10
CA TRP A 283 -0.71 8.79 -9.61
C TRP A 283 0.57 7.97 -9.57
N LEU A 284 1.60 8.42 -10.27
CA LEU A 284 2.93 7.83 -10.26
C LEU A 284 3.84 8.62 -9.34
N ILE A 285 4.59 7.92 -8.50
CA ILE A 285 5.75 8.44 -7.77
C ILE A 285 6.96 7.66 -8.27
N VAL A 286 7.79 8.30 -9.09
CA VAL A 286 9.03 7.71 -9.58
C VAL A 286 10.13 7.99 -8.56
N ARG A 287 10.67 6.95 -7.92
CA ARG A 287 11.48 7.10 -6.70
C ARG A 287 12.97 7.25 -6.95
N ASN A 288 13.49 6.45 -7.86
CA ASN A 288 14.91 6.37 -8.22
C ASN A 288 15.08 6.12 -9.74
N GLU A 289 16.32 5.93 -10.19
CA GLU A 289 16.62 5.66 -11.61
C GLU A 289 15.95 4.37 -12.11
N THR A 290 15.90 3.33 -11.27
CA THR A 290 15.16 2.09 -11.57
C THR A 290 13.68 2.38 -11.83
N GLY A 291 13.07 3.30 -11.07
CA GLY A 291 11.71 3.77 -11.32
C GLY A 291 11.55 4.47 -12.66
N GLU A 292 12.53 5.28 -13.07
CA GLU A 292 12.51 5.95 -14.39
C GLU A 292 12.66 4.95 -15.52
N GLU A 293 13.51 3.93 -15.35
CA GLU A 293 13.62 2.79 -16.26
C GLU A 293 12.26 2.11 -16.44
N LEU A 294 11.57 1.77 -15.34
CA LEU A 294 10.26 1.13 -15.36
C LEU A 294 9.19 1.98 -16.06
N LEU A 295 9.19 3.29 -15.85
CA LEU A 295 8.28 4.20 -16.54
C LEU A 295 8.60 4.28 -18.04
N ARG A 296 9.88 4.30 -18.41
CA ARG A 296 10.33 4.38 -19.80
C ARG A 296 9.92 3.16 -20.63
N LEU A 297 9.81 1.98 -20.01
CA LEU A 297 9.33 0.75 -20.67
C LEU A 297 7.94 0.90 -21.29
N LEU A 298 7.11 1.80 -20.75
CA LEU A 298 5.77 2.06 -21.25
C LEU A 298 5.77 3.00 -22.46
N GLY A 299 6.81 3.82 -22.64
CA GLY A 299 6.95 4.76 -23.74
C GLY A 299 5.68 5.60 -23.96
N ASP A 300 5.21 5.62 -25.20
CA ASP A 300 4.00 6.35 -25.60
C ASP A 300 2.69 5.65 -25.25
N GLU A 301 2.69 4.47 -24.61
CA GLU A 301 1.44 3.83 -24.18
C GLU A 301 0.78 4.56 -22.99
N VAL A 302 1.54 5.38 -22.26
CA VAL A 302 1.08 6.11 -21.08
C VAL A 302 0.97 7.61 -21.36
N SER A 303 -0.11 8.21 -20.87
CA SER A 303 -0.31 9.66 -20.84
C SER A 303 0.19 10.18 -19.51
N LEU A 304 1.03 11.21 -19.51
CA LEU A 304 1.56 11.83 -18.29
C LEU A 304 1.18 13.31 -18.24
N SER A 305 0.82 13.79 -17.06
CA SER A 305 0.64 15.22 -16.79
C SER A 305 1.02 15.55 -15.35
N GLU A 306 1.27 16.82 -15.05
CA GLU A 306 1.60 17.23 -13.70
C GLU A 306 0.41 17.02 -12.73
N PRO A 307 0.65 16.53 -11.50
CA PRO A 307 -0.37 16.49 -10.46
C PRO A 307 -0.85 17.89 -10.09
N GLY A 308 -2.17 18.09 -10.10
CA GLY A 308 -2.77 19.31 -9.53
C GLY A 308 -2.72 19.31 -8.01
N THR A 309 -2.94 20.48 -7.42
CA THR A 309 -3.07 20.68 -5.97
C THR A 309 -4.10 21.78 -5.70
N ALA A 310 -5.10 21.51 -4.85
CA ALA A 310 -6.12 22.50 -4.51
C ALA A 310 -6.81 22.17 -3.17
N GLY A 311 -7.47 23.16 -2.57
CA GLY A 311 -8.18 23.02 -1.29
C GLY A 311 -7.26 23.15 -0.08
N LYS A 312 -7.79 22.89 1.12
CA LYS A 312 -7.05 22.95 2.39
C LYS A 312 -7.29 21.68 3.21
N ARG A 313 -6.23 21.00 3.61
CA ARG A 313 -6.33 19.75 4.40
C ARG A 313 -6.54 19.95 5.90
N ASP A 314 -6.15 21.10 6.45
CA ASP A 314 -6.07 21.32 7.91
C ASP A 314 -7.38 21.04 8.66
N GLY A 315 -8.51 21.54 8.14
CA GLY A 315 -9.84 21.32 8.74
C GLY A 315 -10.24 19.84 8.73
N PRO A 316 -10.25 19.17 7.55
CA PRO A 316 -10.50 17.73 7.46
C PRO A 316 -9.61 16.87 8.36
N VAL A 317 -8.30 17.14 8.42
CA VAL A 317 -7.36 16.36 9.24
C VAL A 317 -7.62 16.58 10.74
N LYS A 318 -7.88 17.82 11.19
CA LYS A 318 -8.29 18.09 12.58
C LYS A 318 -9.60 17.41 12.96
N GLY A 319 -10.57 17.40 12.04
CA GLY A 319 -11.84 16.69 12.22
C GLY A 319 -11.63 15.18 12.37
N PHE A 320 -10.78 14.60 11.53
CA PHE A 320 -10.38 13.19 11.62
C PHE A 320 -9.68 12.89 12.95
N LEU A 321 -8.68 13.70 13.34
CA LEU A 321 -7.97 13.58 14.61
C LEU A 321 -8.94 13.48 15.79
N LYS A 322 -9.85 14.44 15.93
CA LYS A 322 -10.82 14.45 17.03
C LYS A 322 -11.70 13.20 17.06
N ASN A 323 -12.15 12.71 15.90
CA ASN A 323 -12.95 11.49 15.84
C ASN A 323 -12.14 10.24 16.19
N THR A 324 -10.88 10.19 15.75
CA THR A 324 -9.97 9.09 16.06
C THR A 324 -9.59 9.07 17.55
N GLU A 325 -9.40 10.22 18.20
CA GLU A 325 -9.19 10.32 19.65
C GLU A 325 -10.38 9.73 20.42
N LEU A 326 -11.61 10.10 20.03
CA LEU A 326 -12.83 9.55 20.64
C LEU A 326 -12.89 8.02 20.44
N ALA A 327 -12.68 7.55 19.21
CA ALA A 327 -12.73 6.12 18.90
C ALA A 327 -11.64 5.31 19.63
N ALA A 328 -10.40 5.83 19.69
CA ALA A 328 -9.29 5.19 20.40
C ALA A 328 -9.51 5.19 21.92
N GLY A 329 -10.13 6.23 22.46
CA GLY A 329 -10.52 6.37 23.87
C GLY A 329 -11.81 5.64 24.25
N GLY A 330 -12.48 4.95 23.32
CA GLY A 330 -13.73 4.22 23.59
C GLY A 330 -14.97 5.12 23.77
N LEU A 331 -14.90 6.38 23.34
CA LEU A 331 -15.98 7.36 23.43
C LEU A 331 -16.83 7.39 22.14
N PRO A 332 -18.13 7.76 22.24
CA PRO A 332 -19.01 7.82 21.08
C PRO A 332 -18.51 8.86 20.07
N MET A 333 -18.39 8.44 18.81
CA MET A 333 -18.01 9.34 17.72
C MET A 333 -19.09 10.40 17.48
N ARG A 334 -18.68 11.63 17.20
CA ARG A 334 -19.60 12.67 16.73
C ARG A 334 -19.99 12.38 15.29
N SER A 335 -21.04 11.59 15.10
CA SER A 335 -21.57 11.32 13.76
C SER A 335 -22.33 12.55 13.25
N MET A 336 -22.13 12.87 11.98
CA MET A 336 -22.93 13.89 11.31
C MET A 336 -24.40 13.45 11.28
N PRO A 337 -25.37 14.34 11.59
CA PRO A 337 -26.79 14.02 11.50
C PRO A 337 -27.16 13.47 10.12
N ASN A 338 -28.05 12.47 10.05
CA ASN A 338 -28.38 11.78 8.80
C ASN A 338 -28.87 12.72 7.70
N TRP A 339 -29.60 13.79 8.04
CA TRP A 339 -30.07 14.79 7.09
C TRP A 339 -28.94 15.63 6.47
N ALA A 340 -27.82 15.81 7.17
CA ALA A 340 -26.69 16.63 6.74
C ALA A 340 -25.67 15.84 5.88
N ARG A 341 -25.65 14.51 5.99
CA ARG A 341 -24.71 13.65 5.26
C ARG A 341 -24.82 13.77 3.73
N PRO A 342 -26.02 13.80 3.11
CA PRO A 342 -26.14 13.98 1.66
C PRO A 342 -25.60 15.33 1.18
N ILE A 343 -25.88 16.41 1.93
CA ILE A 343 -25.41 17.77 1.61
C ILE A 343 -23.88 17.83 1.67
N ALA A 344 -23.29 17.34 2.77
CA ALA A 344 -21.84 17.28 2.91
C ALA A 344 -21.20 16.36 1.85
N GLY A 345 -21.82 15.23 1.53
CA GLY A 345 -21.38 14.32 0.47
C GLY A 345 -21.32 14.98 -0.90
N TRP A 346 -22.29 15.84 -1.22
CA TRP A 346 -22.29 16.63 -2.46
C TRP A 346 -21.28 17.78 -2.47
N LEU A 347 -21.03 18.41 -1.31
CA LEU A 347 -20.15 19.57 -1.19
C LEU A 347 -18.66 19.21 -1.12
N MET A 348 -18.30 18.15 -0.38
CA MET A 348 -16.90 17.77 -0.13
C MET A 348 -16.04 17.59 -1.39
N PRO A 349 -16.50 16.96 -2.48
CA PRO A 349 -15.70 16.82 -3.70
C PRO A 349 -15.33 18.17 -4.35
N LYS A 350 -16.10 19.23 -4.08
CA LYS A 350 -15.91 20.57 -4.68
C LYS A 350 -14.99 21.47 -3.86
N VAL A 351 -15.11 21.40 -2.53
CA VAL A 351 -14.40 22.31 -1.60
C VAL A 351 -13.25 21.64 -0.84
N GLY A 352 -13.23 20.30 -0.81
CA GLY A 352 -12.21 19.51 -0.12
C GLY A 352 -10.83 19.59 -0.79
N PRO A 353 -9.79 19.09 -0.10
CA PRO A 353 -8.46 18.94 -0.68
C PRO A 353 -8.52 18.03 -1.92
N ARG A 354 -7.78 18.38 -2.97
CA ARG A 354 -7.73 17.67 -4.26
C ARG A 354 -6.29 17.51 -4.75
N GLY A 355 -6.04 16.43 -5.50
CA GLY A 355 -4.72 16.14 -6.05
C GLY A 355 -3.68 15.90 -4.95
N LEU A 356 -2.50 16.52 -5.04
CA LEU A 356 -1.46 16.36 -4.02
C LEU A 356 -1.95 16.74 -2.62
N GLU A 357 -2.80 17.76 -2.49
CA GLU A 357 -3.34 18.17 -1.19
C GLU A 357 -4.22 17.09 -0.55
N PHE A 358 -4.97 16.34 -1.36
CA PHE A 358 -5.73 15.16 -0.88
C PHE A 358 -4.77 14.06 -0.41
N ALA A 359 -3.73 13.77 -1.20
CA ALA A 359 -2.74 12.77 -0.82
C ALA A 359 -2.02 13.13 0.50
N ARG A 360 -1.63 14.41 0.68
CA ARG A 360 -1.07 14.91 1.96
C ARG A 360 -2.05 14.71 3.11
N ALA A 361 -3.33 15.06 2.90
CA ALA A 361 -4.37 14.87 3.92
C ALA A 361 -4.49 13.40 4.35
N ARG A 362 -4.49 12.46 3.39
CA ARG A 362 -4.59 11.02 3.66
C ARG A 362 -3.36 10.48 4.39
N VAL A 363 -2.16 10.95 4.04
CA VAL A 363 -0.91 10.59 4.74
C VAL A 363 -0.91 11.13 6.17
N GLU A 364 -1.30 12.38 6.39
CA GLU A 364 -1.40 12.96 7.74
C GLU A 364 -2.47 12.26 8.60
N MET A 365 -3.66 11.98 8.04
CA MET A 365 -4.70 11.19 8.72
C MET A 365 -4.16 9.82 9.13
N LYS A 366 -3.38 9.17 8.26
CA LYS A 366 -2.79 7.88 8.58
C LYS A 366 -1.75 7.96 9.69
N ALA A 367 -0.92 9.00 9.68
CA ALA A 367 0.05 9.26 10.75
C ALA A 367 -0.64 9.51 12.10
N VAL A 368 -1.73 10.30 12.11
CA VAL A 368 -2.58 10.53 13.28
C VAL A 368 -3.15 9.22 13.82
N GLU A 369 -3.72 8.40 12.93
CA GLU A 369 -4.28 7.09 13.28
C GLU A 369 -3.23 6.19 13.93
N THR A 370 -2.04 6.11 13.33
CA THR A 370 -0.91 5.33 13.86
C THR A 370 -0.54 5.73 15.28
N VAL A 371 -0.34 7.03 15.54
CA VAL A 371 0.07 7.53 16.86
C VAL A 371 -1.01 7.22 17.90
N LEU A 372 -2.27 7.56 17.62
CA LEU A 372 -3.35 7.39 18.60
C LEU A 372 -3.64 5.92 18.91
N HIS A 373 -3.66 5.05 17.91
CA HIS A 373 -3.89 3.62 18.15
C HIS A 373 -2.73 2.95 18.87
N LEU A 374 -1.48 3.31 18.56
CA LEU A 374 -0.33 2.78 19.31
C LEU A 374 -0.35 3.25 20.76
N ARG A 375 -0.62 4.54 21.03
CA ARG A 375 -0.77 5.04 22.40
C ARG A 375 -1.85 4.30 23.17
N ALA A 376 -3.01 4.07 22.55
CA ALA A 376 -4.15 3.43 23.19
C ALA A 376 -3.98 1.91 23.40
N LYS A 377 -3.33 1.20 22.45
CA LYS A 377 -3.31 -0.28 22.44
C LYS A 377 -1.95 -0.88 22.77
N LEU A 378 -0.85 -0.26 22.34
CA LEU A 378 0.51 -0.78 22.51
C LEU A 378 1.51 0.33 22.88
N PRO A 379 1.28 1.11 23.96
CA PRO A 379 2.09 2.29 24.28
C PRO A 379 3.58 1.96 24.45
N LYS A 380 3.90 0.77 24.96
CA LYS A 380 5.28 0.31 25.13
C LYS A 380 6.03 0.10 23.80
N ARG A 381 5.32 -0.04 22.66
CA ARG A 381 5.95 -0.27 21.35
C ARG A 381 6.13 0.99 20.51
N ILE A 382 5.50 2.09 20.89
CA ILE A 382 5.48 3.31 20.08
C ILE A 382 6.90 3.84 19.79
N HIS A 383 7.79 3.76 20.78
CA HIS A 383 9.17 4.21 20.65
C HIS A 383 9.96 3.44 19.60
N ASN A 384 9.59 2.19 19.28
CA ASN A 384 10.23 1.44 18.21
C ASN A 384 9.49 1.56 16.89
N MET A 385 8.15 1.63 16.91
CA MET A 385 7.32 1.52 15.71
C MET A 385 7.09 2.84 14.97
N VAL A 386 7.18 3.99 15.64
CA VAL A 386 6.89 5.29 15.04
C VAL A 386 8.19 6.02 14.68
N PRO A 387 8.58 6.06 13.39
CA PRO A 387 9.76 6.78 12.94
C PRO A 387 9.54 8.29 12.93
N GLU A 388 10.64 9.06 12.94
CA GLU A 388 10.62 10.53 13.01
C GLU A 388 9.80 11.20 11.91
N HIS A 389 9.77 10.63 10.69
CA HIS A 389 8.95 11.21 9.61
C HIS A 389 7.45 11.19 9.91
N VAL A 390 6.98 10.23 10.72
CA VAL A 390 5.56 10.17 11.15
C VAL A 390 5.30 11.25 12.19
N TRP A 391 6.22 11.47 13.14
CA TRP A 391 6.11 12.57 14.11
C TRP A 391 6.06 13.94 13.42
N ALA A 392 6.92 14.16 12.42
CA ALA A 392 6.94 15.38 11.63
C ALA A 392 5.63 15.66 10.85
N LEU A 393 4.82 14.64 10.56
CA LEU A 393 3.52 14.80 9.90
C LEU A 393 2.43 15.27 10.87
N VAL A 394 2.52 14.88 12.14
CA VAL A 394 1.44 15.10 13.12
C VAL A 394 1.71 16.24 14.10
N GLU A 395 2.96 16.72 14.17
CA GLU A 395 3.40 17.79 15.07
C GLU A 395 2.51 19.04 14.98
N ARG A 396 2.16 19.48 13.77
CA ARG A 396 1.32 20.66 13.53
C ARG A 396 -0.12 20.52 14.07
N TYR A 397 -0.52 19.31 14.44
CA TYR A 397 -1.81 19.00 15.04
C TYR A 397 -1.73 18.78 16.56
N GLY A 398 -0.57 19.07 17.18
CA GLY A 398 -0.34 18.96 18.62
C GLY A 398 0.06 17.56 19.09
N LEU A 399 0.23 16.60 18.19
CA LEU A 399 0.74 15.27 18.54
C LEU A 399 2.27 15.30 18.50
N VAL A 400 2.90 15.37 19.67
CA VAL A 400 4.36 15.30 19.83
C VAL A 400 4.74 14.09 20.69
N PRO A 401 5.91 13.46 20.47
CA PRO A 401 6.36 12.34 21.28
C PRO A 401 6.77 12.81 22.68
N SER A 402 6.34 12.08 23.72
CA SER A 402 6.86 12.25 25.07
C SER A 402 8.29 11.67 25.20
N LEU A 403 8.97 11.94 26.31
CA LEU A 403 10.34 11.44 26.54
C LEU A 403 10.45 9.91 26.46
N SER A 404 9.40 9.17 26.88
CA SER A 404 9.37 7.70 26.82
C SER A 404 8.98 7.15 25.44
N GLU A 405 8.51 8.01 24.54
CA GLU A 405 8.08 7.64 23.17
C GLU A 405 9.18 7.90 22.13
N ARG A 406 10.29 8.55 22.52
CA ARG A 406 11.46 8.71 21.64
C ARG A 406 12.38 7.51 21.73
N VAL A 407 12.96 7.12 20.60
CA VAL A 407 14.11 6.20 20.60
C VAL A 407 15.23 6.91 21.36
N SER A 408 15.73 6.32 22.45
CA SER A 408 16.91 6.86 23.15
C SER A 408 18.08 6.89 22.17
N SER A 409 18.49 8.09 21.75
CA SER A 409 19.63 8.32 20.84
C SER A 409 20.98 7.93 21.44
N LYS A 410 21.02 7.55 22.73
CA LYS A 410 22.25 7.26 23.48
C LYS A 410 22.99 5.97 23.11
N ARG A 411 22.55 5.18 22.11
CA ARG A 411 23.23 3.93 21.71
C ARG A 411 23.80 3.91 20.28
N HIS A 412 23.91 5.05 19.61
CA HIS A 412 24.51 5.12 18.26
C HIS A 412 25.84 5.89 18.18
N LEU A 413 26.45 6.21 19.33
CA LEU A 413 27.74 6.92 19.39
C LEU A 413 28.87 6.15 20.12
N SER A 414 28.72 4.84 20.30
CA SER A 414 29.76 4.01 20.92
C SER A 414 29.89 2.69 20.18
N GLY A 415 30.56 2.74 19.04
CA GLY A 415 30.82 1.57 18.19
C GLY A 415 31.82 1.90 17.08
N ASP A 416 32.81 2.72 17.39
CA ASP A 416 34.06 2.89 16.63
C ASP A 416 35.15 3.22 17.66
N LEU A 417 35.74 2.17 18.23
CA LEU A 417 37.10 2.11 18.76
C LEU A 417 37.63 0.71 18.52
#